data_AF-A0A9W9YPT8-F1
#
_entry.id   AF-A0A9W9YPT8-F1
#
_cell.length_a   1.000
_cell.length_b   1.000
_cell.length_c   1.000
_cell.angle_alpha   90.00
_cell.angle_beta   90.00
_cell.angle_gamma   90.00
#
_symmetry.space_group_name_H-M   'P 1'
#
loop_
_entity.id
_entity.type
_entity.pdbx_description
1 polymer ?
#
loop_
_entity_poly.entity_id
_entity_poly.type
_entity_poly.pdbx_seq_one_letter_code
_entity_poly.pdbx_strand_id
1 'polypeptide(L)'
;MAVVGILSKRSGALVEFKHALHSSESCQGNKENLQSLAHSLKKLQNDINSCLTEIIEQEKTSTSSAASKKQISENDDSDDSDDDPEDINNVGNQNGGPQEPQLKKLRT
;
A
#
# COMPACT_ATOMS: atom_id res chain seq x y z
N MET A 1 8.49 31.22 -6.60
CA MET A 1 8.87 30.20 -5.57
C MET A 1 8.57 28.82 -6.13
N ALA A 2 8.96 27.73 -5.48
CA ALA A 2 8.59 26.38 -5.92
C ALA A 2 8.44 25.43 -4.72
N VAL A 3 7.57 24.43 -4.88
CA VAL A 3 7.51 23.25 -4.00
C VAL A 3 8.39 22.18 -4.64
N VAL A 4 9.35 21.65 -3.88
CA VAL A 4 10.30 20.65 -4.37
C VAL A 4 10.29 19.45 -3.43
N GLY A 5 10.19 18.25 -3.99
CA GLY A 5 10.43 16.99 -3.28
C GLY A 5 11.56 16.22 -3.94
N ILE A 6 12.38 15.57 -3.13
CA ILE A 6 13.50 14.75 -3.61
C ILE A 6 13.34 13.35 -3.03
N LEU A 7 13.33 12.35 -3.92
CA LEU A 7 13.38 10.94 -3.55
C LEU A 7 14.78 10.40 -3.80
N SER A 8 15.43 9.92 -2.74
CA SER A 8 16.73 9.26 -2.81
C SER A 8 16.56 7.75 -2.86
N LYS A 9 17.00 7.11 -3.94
CA LYS A 9 16.99 5.66 -4.07
C LYS A 9 18.18 5.04 -3.34
N ARG A 10 18.07 3.75 -2.94
CA ARG A 10 19.17 2.99 -2.33
C ARG A 10 20.44 2.95 -3.20
N SER A 11 20.28 3.02 -4.53
CA SER A 11 21.40 3.12 -5.48
C SER A 11 22.17 4.44 -5.42
N GLY A 12 21.69 5.42 -4.66
CA GLY A 12 22.21 6.80 -4.64
C GLY A 12 21.61 7.70 -5.72
N ALA A 13 20.78 7.16 -6.63
CA ALA A 13 20.09 7.97 -7.63
C ALA A 13 19.03 8.87 -6.97
N LEU A 14 18.93 10.11 -7.45
CA LEU A 14 17.97 11.10 -6.97
C LEU A 14 16.88 11.32 -8.03
N VAL A 15 15.63 11.45 -7.58
CA VAL A 15 14.49 11.87 -8.41
C VAL A 15 13.95 13.17 -7.81
N GLU A 16 13.96 14.24 -8.60
CA GLU A 16 13.43 15.55 -8.20
C GLU A 16 12.04 15.78 -8.79
N PHE A 17 11.11 16.20 -7.93
CA PHE A 17 9.78 16.66 -8.31
C PHE A 17 9.67 18.14 -7.99
N LYS A 18 9.40 18.97 -9.00
CA LYS A 18 9.41 20.43 -8.87
C LYS A 18 8.12 21.04 -9.43
N HIS A 19 7.42 21.79 -8.58
CA HIS A 19 6.23 22.54 -8.95
C HIS A 19 6.44 24.03 -8.70
N ALA A 20 6.41 24.83 -9.77
CA ALA A 20 6.55 26.27 -9.67
C ALA A 20 5.30 26.90 -9.03
N LEU A 21 5.53 27.81 -8.08
CA LEU A 21 4.51 28.69 -7.50
C LEU A 21 4.60 30.04 -8.21
N HIS A 22 3.54 30.36 -8.95
CA HIS A 22 3.34 31.67 -9.55
C HIS A 22 2.62 32.56 -8.54
N SER A 23 3.19 33.73 -8.22
CA SER A 23 2.52 34.73 -7.37
C SER A 23 1.66 35.63 -8.24
N SER A 24 0.43 35.91 -7.85
CA SER A 24 -0.35 37.00 -8.47
C SER A 24 0.01 38.32 -7.78
N GLU A 25 0.21 39.39 -8.55
CA GLU A 25 0.62 40.72 -8.06
C GLU A 25 -0.56 41.55 -7.50
N SER A 26 -1.76 40.97 -7.39
CA SER A 26 -2.97 41.71 -7.02
C SER A 26 -3.31 41.62 -5.52
N CYS A 27 -4.13 42.56 -5.01
CA CYS A 27 -4.63 42.56 -3.62
C CYS A 27 -5.46 41.30 -3.25
N GLN A 28 -5.85 40.48 -4.23
CA GLN A 28 -6.48 39.16 -4.07
C GLN A 28 -5.44 38.03 -3.79
N GLY A 29 -4.15 38.35 -3.92
CA GLY A 29 -3.05 37.41 -4.06
C GLY A 29 -2.91 36.41 -2.92
N ASN A 30 -3.27 36.74 -1.68
CA ASN A 30 -3.09 35.81 -0.57
C ASN A 30 -3.94 34.53 -0.70
N LYS A 31 -5.19 34.64 -1.17
CA LYS A 31 -6.07 33.48 -1.34
C LYS A 31 -5.63 32.63 -2.55
N GLU A 32 -5.27 33.29 -3.64
CA GLU A 32 -4.81 32.64 -4.87
C GLU A 32 -3.47 31.93 -4.64
N ASN A 33 -2.52 32.59 -3.97
CA ASN A 33 -1.22 32.03 -3.61
C ASN A 33 -1.37 30.79 -2.70
N LEU A 34 -2.28 30.83 -1.72
CA LEU A 34 -2.56 29.67 -0.86
C LEU A 34 -3.17 28.51 -1.66
N GLN A 35 -4.10 28.80 -2.58
CA GLN A 35 -4.67 27.77 -3.45
C GLN A 35 -3.61 27.16 -4.39
N SER A 36 -2.73 27.97 -4.97
CA SER A 36 -1.61 27.50 -5.80
C SER A 36 -0.65 26.62 -5.01
N LEU A 37 -0.37 26.98 -3.75
CA LEU A 37 0.44 26.16 -2.86
C LEU A 37 -0.24 24.81 -2.56
N ALA A 38 -1.50 24.83 -2.15
CA ALA A 38 -2.26 23.62 -1.85
C ALA A 38 -2.34 22.68 -3.07
N HIS A 39 -2.56 23.24 -4.26
CA HIS A 39 -2.59 22.48 -5.50
C HIS A 39 -1.22 21.86 -5.83
N SER A 40 -0.14 22.61 -5.64
CA SER A 40 1.24 22.14 -5.87
C SER A 40 1.64 21.03 -4.89
N LEU A 41 1.24 21.14 -3.62
CA LEU A 41 1.46 20.09 -2.63
C LEU A 41 0.69 18.81 -2.98
N LYS A 42 -0.56 18.94 -3.46
CA LYS A 42 -1.37 17.79 -3.86
C LYS A 42 -0.77 17.07 -5.08
N LYS A 43 -0.23 17.83 -6.04
CA LYS A 43 0.53 17.26 -7.17
C LYS A 43 1.78 16.53 -6.69
N LEU A 44 2.56 17.15 -5.81
CA LEU A 44 3.77 16.53 -5.28
C LEU A 44 3.46 15.21 -4.56
N GLN A 45 2.40 15.18 -3.75
CA GLN A 45 1.96 13.97 -3.07
C GLN A 45 1.62 12.85 -4.08
N ASN A 46 0.90 13.17 -5.14
CA ASN A 46 0.55 12.20 -6.18
C ASN A 46 1.79 11.68 -6.90
N ASP A 47 2.73 12.55 -7.25
CA ASP A 47 3.97 12.16 -7.94
C ASP A 47 4.82 11.23 -7.06
N ILE A 48 4.95 11.55 -5.77
CA ILE A 48 5.65 10.70 -4.80
C ILE A 48 4.94 9.34 -4.66
N ASN A 49 3.62 9.32 -4.53
CA ASN A 49 2.86 8.08 -4.41
C ASN A 49 3.00 7.20 -5.67
N SER A 50 2.94 7.80 -6.85
CA SER A 50 3.16 7.09 -8.12
C SER A 50 4.56 6.48 -8.16
N CYS A 51 5.58 7.27 -7.80
CA CYS A 51 6.96 6.79 -7.80
C CYS A 51 7.20 5.66 -6.79
N LEU A 52 6.62 5.76 -5.59
CA LEU A 52 6.69 4.68 -4.60
C LEU A 52 5.95 3.41 -5.06
N THR A 53 4.84 3.57 -5.77
CA THR A 53 4.09 2.43 -6.33
C THR A 53 4.94 1.68 -7.36
N GLU A 54 5.58 2.39 -8.28
CA GLU A 54 6.52 1.80 -9.24
C GLU A 54 7.68 1.07 -8.55
N ILE A 55 8.25 1.65 -7.49
CA ILE A 55 9.33 1.01 -6.73
C ILE A 55 8.86 -0.31 -6.09
N ILE A 56 7.67 -0.33 -5.50
CA ILE A 56 7.09 -1.53 -4.88
C ILE A 56 6.83 -2.61 -5.94
N GLU A 57 6.31 -2.25 -7.12
CA GLU A 57 6.08 -3.19 -8.21
C GLU A 57 7.38 -3.79 -8.77
N GLN A 58 8.42 -2.97 -8.89
CA GLN A 58 9.76 -3.42 -9.28
C GLN A 58 10.36 -4.39 -8.23
N GLU A 59 10.12 -4.15 -6.94
CA GLU A 59 10.60 -5.03 -5.87
C GLU A 59 9.89 -6.40 -5.86
N LYS A 60 8.57 -6.41 -6.09
CA LYS A 60 7.77 -7.66 -6.19
C LYS A 60 8.21 -8.55 -7.35
N THR A 61 8.46 -7.96 -8.52
CA THR A 61 8.91 -8.71 -9.69
C THR A 61 10.35 -9.24 -9.53
N SER A 62 11.22 -8.46 -8.87
CA SER A 62 12.61 -8.87 -8.60
C SER A 62 12.73 -10.02 -7.59
N THR A 63 11.80 -10.13 -6.64
CA THR A 63 11.79 -11.21 -5.63
C THR A 63 11.13 -12.49 -6.15
N SER A 64 10.16 -12.38 -7.06
CA SER A 64 9.49 -13.54 -7.67
C SER A 64 10.38 -14.33 -8.64
N SER A 65 11.30 -13.67 -9.36
CA SER A 65 12.17 -14.34 -10.35
C SER A 65 13.23 -15.28 -9.75
N ALA A 66 13.42 -15.29 -8.43
CA ALA A 66 14.36 -16.19 -7.75
C ALA A 66 13.74 -17.56 -7.38
N ALA A 67 12.41 -17.70 -7.43
CA ALA A 67 11.72 -18.91 -6.94
C ALA A 67 11.53 -20.03 -7.98
N SER A 68 11.77 -19.78 -9.28
CA SER A 68 11.40 -20.73 -10.35
C SER A 68 12.49 -21.71 -10.79
N LYS A 69 13.53 -21.96 -9.97
CA LYS A 69 14.57 -22.96 -10.30
C LYS A 69 14.65 -24.09 -9.27
N LYS A 70 13.52 -24.76 -9.02
CA LYS A 70 13.50 -26.13 -8.50
C LYS A 70 12.58 -26.97 -9.39
N GLN A 71 13.17 -27.50 -10.46
CA GLN A 71 12.62 -28.59 -11.24
C GLN A 71 12.71 -29.84 -10.34
N ILE A 72 11.57 -30.32 -9.83
CA ILE A 72 11.47 -31.65 -9.22
C ILE A 72 10.80 -32.51 -10.29
N SER A 73 11.61 -33.43 -10.84
CA SER A 73 11.18 -34.49 -11.73
C SER A 73 10.25 -35.47 -11.01
N GLU A 74 9.21 -35.87 -11.73
CA GLU A 74 8.67 -37.24 -11.78
C GLU A 74 8.39 -37.95 -10.44
N ASN A 75 7.10 -38.01 -10.07
CA ASN A 75 6.43 -39.31 -9.97
C ASN A 75 4.91 -39.10 -10.04
N ASP A 76 4.36 -39.57 -11.15
CA ASP A 76 2.97 -39.88 -11.38
C ASP A 76 2.70 -41.22 -10.68
N ASP A 77 2.12 -41.18 -9.48
CA ASP A 77 1.45 -42.34 -8.89
C ASP A 77 0.06 -41.88 -8.48
N SER A 78 -0.86 -42.19 -9.37
CA SER A 78 -2.29 -42.18 -9.15
C SER A 78 -2.61 -43.24 -8.09
N ASP A 79 -3.20 -42.85 -6.96
CA ASP A 79 -4.02 -43.80 -6.20
C ASP A 79 -5.31 -43.14 -5.73
N ASP A 80 -6.36 -43.77 -6.17
CA ASP A 80 -7.76 -43.42 -6.18
C ASP A 80 -8.38 -43.94 -4.87
N SER A 81 -9.01 -43.07 -4.10
CA SER A 81 -9.86 -43.48 -2.98
C SER A 81 -10.90 -42.39 -2.71
N ASP A 82 -11.98 -42.46 -3.48
CA ASP A 82 -13.29 -41.95 -3.10
C ASP A 82 -13.70 -42.45 -1.70
N ASP A 83 -14.08 -41.54 -0.80
CA ASP A 83 -15.17 -41.80 0.14
C ASP A 83 -15.86 -40.48 0.53
N ASP A 84 -17.12 -40.36 0.11
CA ASP A 84 -18.05 -39.22 0.20
C ASP A 84 -18.73 -39.18 1.61
N PRO A 85 -19.67 -38.26 1.94
CA PRO A 85 -19.62 -37.49 3.19
C PRO A 85 -20.81 -37.76 4.12
N GLU A 86 -20.58 -38.01 5.42
CA GLU A 86 -21.69 -38.11 6.38
C GLU A 86 -21.95 -36.78 7.10
N ASP A 87 -23.11 -36.23 6.73
CA ASP A 87 -23.89 -35.14 7.28
C ASP A 87 -24.18 -35.30 8.79
N ILE A 88 -23.84 -34.29 9.61
CA ILE A 88 -24.48 -34.11 10.92
C ILE A 88 -24.95 -32.66 11.06
N ASN A 89 -26.13 -32.40 10.50
CA ASN A 89 -27.01 -31.34 10.95
C ASN A 89 -27.41 -31.52 12.43
N ASN A 90 -27.06 -30.56 13.30
CA ASN A 90 -27.96 -30.17 14.40
C ASN A 90 -27.85 -28.67 14.72
N VAL A 91 -29.02 -28.03 14.67
CA VAL A 91 -29.29 -26.59 14.75
C VAL A 91 -29.12 -26.06 16.17
N GLY A 92 -28.46 -24.92 16.32
CA GLY A 92 -28.28 -24.24 17.62
C GLY A 92 -27.88 -22.77 17.47
N ASN A 93 -28.80 -21.98 16.92
CA ASN A 93 -28.74 -20.53 16.71
C ASN A 93 -28.40 -19.73 17.99
N GLN A 94 -27.21 -19.10 18.13
CA GLN A 94 -27.00 -17.92 19.01
C GLN A 94 -25.92 -16.98 18.45
N ASN A 95 -26.37 -15.77 18.08
CA ASN A 95 -25.57 -14.56 17.86
C ASN A 95 -24.68 -14.24 19.08
N GLY A 96 -23.41 -13.89 18.85
CA GLY A 96 -22.56 -13.27 19.88
C GLY A 96 -21.18 -12.91 19.33
N GLY A 97 -20.97 -11.63 19.02
CA GLY A 97 -19.76 -11.09 18.38
C GLY A 97 -18.48 -11.16 19.23
N PRO A 98 -17.34 -10.68 18.68
CA PRO A 98 -16.03 -10.82 19.28
C PRO A 98 -15.94 -10.11 20.64
N GLN A 99 -15.42 -10.84 21.62
CA GLN A 99 -15.25 -10.43 23.01
C GLN A 99 -14.27 -9.25 23.13
N GLU A 100 -14.73 -8.09 23.61
CA GLU A 100 -13.87 -6.93 23.91
C GLU A 100 -12.90 -7.24 25.08
N PRO A 101 -11.64 -6.75 25.04
CA PRO A 101 -10.71 -6.90 26.16
C PRO A 101 -11.06 -5.93 27.31
N GLN A 102 -11.20 -6.45 28.53
CA GLN A 102 -11.45 -5.62 29.71
C GLN A 102 -10.20 -4.84 30.14
N LEU A 103 -10.29 -3.51 30.14
CA LEU A 103 -9.29 -2.61 30.70
C LEU A 103 -9.29 -2.67 32.24
N LYS A 104 -8.17 -3.08 32.82
CA LYS A 104 -7.96 -3.06 34.28
C LYS A 104 -7.87 -1.60 34.75
N LYS A 105 -8.72 -1.21 35.71
CA LYS A 105 -8.65 0.10 36.39
C LYS A 105 -7.38 0.21 37.22
N LEU A 106 -6.58 1.25 36.94
CA LEU A 106 -5.48 1.71 37.78
C LEU A 106 -6.10 2.27 39.08
N ARG A 107 -5.74 1.71 40.24
CA ARG A 107 -6.12 2.29 41.54
C ARG A 107 -5.14 3.40 41.87
N THR A 108 -5.67 4.59 42.12
CA THR A 108 -4.98 5.75 42.68
C THR A 108 -4.68 5.54 44.15
#